data_AF-A0A2S9FWI7-F1
#
_entry.id   AF-A0A2S9FWI7-F1
#
_cell.length_a   1.000
_cell.length_b   1.000
_cell.length_c   1.000
_cell.angle_alpha   90.00
_cell.angle_beta   90.00
_cell.angle_gamma   90.00
#
_symmetry.space_group_name_H-M   'P 1'
#
loop_
_entity.id
_entity.type
_entity.pdbx_description
1 polymer ?
#
loop_
_entity_poly.entity_id
_entity_poly.type
_entity_poly.pdbx_seq_one_letter_code
_entity_poly.pdbx_strand_id
1 'polypeptide(L)'
;AGSTGTPRTAMLSPEAVLNNVTALLQHTGVDATDDIGLTWLPPYHDMGLTFLLTGFLTGSEMWLAPTAAFAASPFRWLTWLSESR
;
A
#
# COMPACT_ATOMS: atom_id res chain seq x y z
N ALA A 1 -2.07 -1.49 -15.02
CA ALA A 1 -1.54 -0.91 -16.27
C ALA A 1 -2.64 -0.95 -17.34
N GLY A 2 -3.01 0.21 -17.89
CA GLY A 2 -4.02 0.32 -18.97
C GLY A 2 -3.45 -0.14 -20.31
N SER A 3 -4.19 -0.99 -21.02
CA SER A 3 -3.66 -1.91 -22.04
C SER A 3 -4.04 -1.57 -23.49
N THR A 4 -3.92 -0.32 -23.92
CA THR A 4 -4.21 0.04 -25.32
C THR A 4 -3.03 0.62 -26.09
N GLY A 5 -1.84 0.69 -25.48
CA GLY A 5 -0.64 1.19 -26.16
C GLY A 5 0.67 0.71 -25.53
N THR A 6 1.78 1.12 -26.11
CA THR A 6 3.13 0.85 -25.58
C THR A 6 3.23 1.35 -24.14
N PRO A 7 3.65 0.49 -23.19
CA PRO A 7 3.83 0.89 -21.79
C PRO A 7 4.69 2.14 -21.70
N ARG A 8 4.23 3.13 -20.92
CA ARG A 8 4.99 4.35 -20.63
C ARG A 8 5.39 4.34 -19.17
N THR A 9 6.63 4.72 -18.91
CA THR A 9 7.13 4.90 -17.55
C THR A 9 6.60 6.21 -16.98
N ALA A 10 5.98 6.16 -15.81
CA ALA A 10 5.71 7.34 -15.00
C ALA A 10 6.95 7.65 -14.16
N MET A 11 7.67 8.72 -14.52
CA MET A 11 8.82 9.18 -13.75
C MET A 11 8.34 10.13 -12.64
N LEU A 12 8.61 9.78 -11.38
CA LEU A 12 8.24 10.56 -10.21
C LEU A 12 9.50 11.11 -9.54
N SER A 13 9.49 12.40 -9.17
CA SER A 13 10.57 12.95 -8.35
C SER A 13 10.44 12.44 -6.90
N PRO A 14 11.56 12.29 -6.17
CA PRO A 14 11.52 11.91 -4.76
C PRO A 14 10.63 12.85 -3.91
N GLU A 15 10.64 14.15 -4.21
CA GLU A 15 9.83 15.15 -3.52
C GLU A 15 8.32 14.95 -3.77
N ALA A 16 7.91 14.64 -5.01
CA ALA A 16 6.51 14.37 -5.31
C ALA A 16 5.99 13.14 -4.56
N VAL A 17 6.82 12.10 -4.45
CA VAL A 17 6.51 10.88 -3.69
C VAL A 17 6.40 11.20 -2.21
N LEU A 18 7.39 11.89 -1.63
CA LEU A 18 7.39 12.24 -0.21
C LEU A 18 6.20 13.13 0.16
N ASN A 19 5.86 14.12 -0.67
CA ASN A 19 4.71 14.99 -0.46
C ASN A 19 3.39 14.22 -0.47
N ASN A 20 3.24 13.26 -1.40
CA ASN A 20 2.05 12.42 -1.47
C ASN A 20 1.89 11.55 -0.20
N VAL A 21 2.95 10.87 0.21
CA VAL A 21 2.93 10.00 1.39
C VAL A 21 2.71 10.81 2.67
N THR A 22 3.35 11.98 2.79
CA THR A 22 3.19 12.87 3.95
C THR A 22 1.75 13.39 4.04
N ALA A 23 1.17 13.84 2.93
CA ALA A 23 -0.21 14.29 2.89
C ALA A 23 -1.19 13.16 3.24
N LEU A 24 -0.94 11.94 2.76
CA LEU A 24 -1.74 10.76 3.11
C LEU A 24 -1.73 10.54 4.64
N LEU A 25 -0.55 10.47 5.25
CA LEU A 25 -0.41 10.25 6.70
C LEU A 25 -1.10 11.35 7.53
N GLN A 26 -1.00 12.61 7.11
CA GLN A 26 -1.67 13.74 7.78
C GLN A 26 -3.20 13.64 7.72
N HIS A 27 -3.76 13.10 6.63
CA HIS A 27 -5.21 12.99 6.46
C HIS A 27 -5.80 11.71 7.06
N THR A 28 -5.02 10.63 7.13
CA THR A 28 -5.47 9.37 7.72
C THR A 28 -5.31 9.33 9.23
N GLY A 29 -4.35 10.09 9.78
CA GLY A 29 -4.10 10.12 11.22
C GLY A 29 -3.58 8.81 11.79
N VAL A 30 -2.86 8.02 10.97
CA VAL A 30 -2.31 6.72 11.36
C VAL A 30 -1.35 6.89 12.55
N ASP A 31 -1.61 6.15 13.62
CA ASP A 31 -0.74 6.03 14.78
C ASP A 31 0.11 4.77 14.64
N ALA A 32 1.41 4.95 14.38
CA ALA A 32 2.33 3.83 14.19
C ALA A 32 2.52 2.93 15.42
N THR A 33 2.05 3.36 16.59
CA THR A 33 2.15 2.59 17.83
C THR A 33 0.93 1.71 18.11
N ASP A 34 -0.19 1.95 17.43
CA ASP A 34 -1.46 1.24 17.64
C ASP A 34 -2.01 0.63 16.33
N ASP A 35 -1.74 1.25 15.18
CA ASP A 35 -2.24 0.82 13.88
C ASP A 35 -1.32 -0.19 13.18
N ILE A 36 -1.94 -1.24 12.62
CA ILE A 36 -1.31 -2.22 11.75
C ILE A 36 -1.88 -2.07 10.34
N GLY A 37 -1.01 -1.90 9.34
CA GLY A 37 -1.43 -1.82 7.95
C GLY A 37 -1.59 -3.21 7.33
N LEU A 38 -2.68 -3.44 6.60
CA LEU A 38 -2.88 -4.64 5.76
C LEU A 38 -3.04 -4.25 4.29
N THR A 39 -2.28 -4.86 3.39
CA THR A 39 -2.50 -4.74 1.94
C THR A 39 -2.23 -6.05 1.19
N TRP A 40 -2.83 -6.17 0.02
CA TRP A 40 -2.53 -7.20 -0.99
C TRP A 40 -2.16 -6.57 -2.34
N LEU A 41 -2.04 -5.24 -2.39
CA LEU A 41 -1.68 -4.54 -3.60
C LEU A 41 -0.20 -4.79 -3.91
N PRO A 42 0.15 -5.08 -5.17
CA PRO A 42 1.54 -5.30 -5.52
C PRO A 42 2.39 -4.02 -5.32
N PRO A 43 3.63 -4.13 -4.81
CA PRO A 43 4.52 -2.97 -4.64
C PRO A 43 4.86 -2.23 -5.93
N TYR A 44 4.70 -2.87 -7.09
CA TYR A 44 4.90 -2.26 -8.41
C TYR A 44 3.67 -1.50 -8.93
N HIS A 45 2.57 -1.46 -8.17
CA HIS A 45 1.42 -0.60 -8.41
C HIS A 45 1.54 0.67 -7.57
N ASP A 46 1.01 1.80 -8.04
CA ASP A 46 1.12 3.10 -7.37
C ASP A 46 0.68 3.09 -5.89
N MET A 47 -0.51 2.55 -5.61
CA MET A 47 -1.08 2.44 -4.27
C MET A 47 -0.37 1.38 -3.43
N GLY A 48 0.14 0.31 -4.04
CA GLY A 48 0.96 -0.68 -3.31
C GLY A 48 2.31 -0.11 -2.90
N LEU A 49 2.95 0.66 -3.78
CA LEU A 49 4.17 1.40 -3.47
C LEU A 49 3.92 2.46 -2.39
N THR A 50 2.86 3.24 -2.53
CA THR A 50 2.49 4.29 -1.56
C THR A 50 2.26 3.70 -0.18
N PHE A 51 1.52 2.58 -0.09
CA PHE A 51 1.29 1.86 1.16
C PHE A 51 2.59 1.30 1.77
N LEU A 52 3.49 0.77 0.95
CA LEU A 52 4.79 0.30 1.44
C LEU A 52 5.62 1.47 2.00
N LEU A 53 5.61 2.61 1.33
CA LEU A 53 6.34 3.81 1.76
C LEU A 53 5.76 4.44 3.03
N THR A 54 4.44 4.42 3.23
CA THR A 54 3.85 4.87 4.51
C THR A 54 4.38 4.04 5.67
N GLY A 55 4.44 2.71 5.52
CA GLY A 55 4.99 1.82 6.55
C GLY A 55 6.46 2.10 6.85
N PHE A 56 7.28 2.30 5.81
CA PHE A 56 8.69 2.64 6.01
C PHE A 56 8.92 3.99 6.70
N LEU A 57 8.11 5.00 6.39
CA LEU A 57 8.27 6.33 6.98
C LEU A 57 7.73 6.42 8.42
N THR A 58 6.70 5.65 8.74
CA THR A 58 6.06 5.64 10.06
C THR A 58 6.70 4.65 11.02
N GLY A 59 7.29 3.57 10.49
CA GLY A 59 7.72 2.42 11.28
C GLY A 59 6.57 1.51 11.70
N SER A 60 5.35 1.71 11.17
CA SER A 60 4.19 0.85 11.44
C SER A 60 4.44 -0.60 11.04
N GLU A 61 3.82 -1.53 11.77
CA GLU A 61 3.74 -2.93 11.34
C GLU A 61 2.86 -3.05 10.09
N MET A 62 3.31 -3.85 9.12
CA MET A 62 2.66 -4.01 7.82
C MET A 62 2.54 -5.48 7.43
N TRP A 63 1.31 -5.89 7.16
CA TRP A 63 0.95 -7.19 6.63
C TRP A 63 0.74 -7.12 5.11
N LEU A 64 1.58 -7.84 4.38
CA LEU A 64 1.47 -7.97 2.92
C LEU A 64 0.97 -9.36 2.54
N ALA A 65 -0.31 -9.46 2.19
CA ALA A 65 -0.88 -10.70 1.67
C ALA A 65 -0.52 -10.89 0.18
N PRO A 66 -0.33 -12.13 -0.30
CA PRO A 66 -0.09 -12.37 -1.72
C PRO A 66 -1.25 -11.87 -2.59
N THR A 67 -0.99 -11.04 -3.59
CA THR A 67 -2.02 -10.53 -4.52
C THR A 67 -2.81 -11.68 -5.19
N ALA A 68 -2.13 -12.78 -5.52
CA ALA A 68 -2.79 -13.95 -6.10
C ALA A 68 -3.78 -14.61 -5.11
N ALA A 69 -3.49 -14.58 -3.81
CA ALA A 69 -4.39 -15.11 -2.79
C ALA A 69 -5.68 -14.29 -2.68
N PHE A 70 -5.59 -12.95 -2.80
CA PHE A 70 -6.75 -12.07 -2.86
C PHE A 70 -7.55 -12.31 -4.15
N ALA A 71 -6.87 -12.39 -5.30
CA ALA A 71 -7.52 -12.62 -6.59
C ALA A 71 -8.29 -13.96 -6.63
N ALA A 72 -7.75 -15.01 -5.98
CA ALA A 72 -8.38 -16.32 -5.92
C ALA A 72 -9.61 -16.36 -4.99
N SER A 73 -9.61 -15.58 -3.90
CA SER A 73 -10.73 -15.51 -2.96
C SER A 73 -10.76 -14.15 -2.27
N PRO A 74 -11.46 -13.16 -2.86
CA PRO A 74 -11.42 -11.78 -2.37
C PRO A 74 -11.81 -11.66 -0.90
N PHE A 75 -12.86 -12.36 -0.45
CA PHE A 75 -13.34 -12.27 0.93
C PHE A 75 -12.37 -12.73 2.02
N ARG A 76 -11.26 -13.40 1.67
CA ARG A 76 -10.21 -13.77 2.64
C ARG A 76 -9.57 -12.57 3.33
N TRP A 77 -9.69 -11.37 2.75
CA TRP A 77 -9.16 -10.16 3.38
C TRP A 77 -9.76 -9.91 4.79
N LEU A 78 -11.00 -10.33 5.03
CA LEU A 78 -11.65 -10.22 6.34
C LEU A 78 -11.00 -11.13 7.40
N THR A 79 -10.54 -12.32 6.97
CA THR A 79 -9.78 -13.22 7.83
C THR A 79 -8.42 -12.60 8.17
N TRP A 80 -7.69 -12.10 7.17
CA TRP A 80 -6.40 -11.47 7.40
C TRP A 80 -6.51 -10.25 8.32
N LEU A 81 -7.56 -9.43 8.16
CA LEU A 81 -7.82 -8.29 9.05
C LEU A 81 -7.99 -8.71 10.52
N SER A 82 -8.49 -9.92 10.77
CA SER A 82 -8.66 -10.46 12.12
C SER A 82 -7.38 -11.09 12.66
N GLU A 83 -6.57 -11.70 11.78
CA GLU A 83 -5.29 -12.34 12.10
C GLU A 83 -4.13 -11.32 12.28
N SER A 84 -4.19 -10.19 11.58
CA SER A 84 -3.19 -9.11 11.62
C SER A 84 -3.45 -8.10 12.73
N ARG A 85 -3.92 -8.58 13.89
CA ARG A 85 -4.18 -7.78 15.10
C ARG A 85 -3.11 -8.01 16.15
#